data_AF-A0A7S3MMR1-F1
#
_entry.id   AF-A0A7S3MMR1-F1
#
_cell.length_a   1.000
_cell.length_b   1.000
_cell.length_c   1.000
_cell.angle_alpha   90.00
_cell.angle_beta   90.00
_cell.angle_gamma   90.00
#
_symmetry.space_group_name_H-M   'P 1'
#
loop_
_entity.id
_entity.type
_entity.pdbx_description
1 polymer ?
#
loop_
_entity_poly.entity_id
_entity_poly.type
_entity_poly.pdbx_seq_one_letter_code
_entity_poly.pdbx_strand_id
1 'polypeptide(L)'
;MSHMGKSQMGEPEPSATLPAYAGAHRDFATTAGNTMGLPNESPFRTQPILNPHVTLSKTCMLHGKPLRYFCDSCEELLCYDCTVMGPHNTQLHRICNMEEAFRYRFQ
;
A
#
# COMPACT_ATOMS: atom_id res chain seq x y z
N MET A 1 -6.93 -63.24 10.51
CA MET A 1 -7.34 -61.91 10.98
C MET A 1 -6.09 -61.21 11.47
N SER A 2 -5.61 -60.26 10.67
CA SER A 2 -4.29 -59.67 10.78
C SER A 2 -4.31 -58.38 11.60
N HIS A 3 -3.42 -58.35 12.59
CA HIS A 3 -2.70 -57.20 13.17
C HIS A 3 -3.48 -56.08 13.91
N MET A 4 -3.26 -56.08 15.22
CA MET A 4 -3.34 -54.92 16.12
C MET A 4 -2.17 -53.96 15.85
N GLY A 5 -2.43 -52.65 15.85
CA GLY A 5 -1.42 -51.59 15.82
C GLY A 5 -1.70 -50.55 16.91
N LYS A 6 -0.74 -50.35 17.81
CA LYS A 6 -0.78 -49.49 19.01
C LYS A 6 -0.54 -48.01 18.69
N SER A 7 -1.17 -47.14 19.49
CA SER A 7 -0.88 -45.71 19.65
C SER A 7 0.54 -45.45 20.15
N GLN A 8 1.12 -44.29 19.82
CA GLN A 8 2.10 -43.61 20.66
C GLN A 8 2.09 -42.09 20.42
N MET A 9 2.24 -41.37 21.53
CA MET A 9 2.15 -39.93 21.72
C MET A 9 3.56 -39.32 21.70
N GLY A 10 3.69 -38.03 21.35
CA GLY A 10 4.95 -37.28 21.47
C GLY A 10 4.79 -35.80 21.07
N GLU A 11 4.67 -34.94 22.08
CA GLU A 11 4.75 -33.46 22.05
C GLU A 11 6.22 -32.98 21.79
N PRO A 12 6.57 -31.70 22.06
CA PRO A 12 6.17 -30.43 21.41
C PRO A 12 7.42 -29.71 20.87
N GLU A 13 7.30 -28.66 20.05
CA GLU A 13 8.38 -27.67 19.90
C GLU A 13 7.81 -26.26 19.61
N PRO A 14 8.53 -25.18 19.98
CA PRO A 14 7.94 -23.97 20.52
C PRO A 14 8.17 -22.70 19.69
N SER A 15 7.54 -21.63 20.19
CA SER A 15 8.03 -20.24 20.21
C SER A 15 8.11 -19.44 18.91
N ALA A 16 7.15 -18.52 18.81
CA ALA A 16 7.33 -17.20 18.22
C ALA A 16 8.63 -16.54 18.72
N THR A 17 9.44 -16.03 17.80
CA THR A 17 10.58 -15.15 18.12
C THR A 17 10.60 -13.98 17.13
N LEU A 18 10.25 -12.79 17.61
CA LEU A 18 10.76 -11.48 17.15
C LEU A 18 11.44 -10.84 18.38
N PRO A 19 12.33 -9.83 18.27
CA PRO A 19 13.09 -9.28 17.14
C PRO A 19 14.63 -9.30 17.40
N ALA A 20 15.45 -9.21 16.35
CA ALA A 20 16.87 -8.86 16.50
C ALA A 20 17.06 -7.38 16.19
N TYR A 21 17.17 -6.56 17.23
CA TYR A 21 17.73 -5.22 17.15
C TYR A 21 19.26 -5.35 17.17
N ALA A 22 19.91 -4.92 16.10
CA ALA A 22 21.33 -4.62 16.00
C ALA A 22 21.43 -3.71 14.76
N GLY A 23 21.77 -2.43 14.84
CA GLY A 23 22.90 -1.86 15.55
C GLY A 23 23.77 -1.21 14.46
N ALA A 24 23.57 0.09 14.21
CA ALA A 24 24.51 0.91 13.45
C ALA A 24 24.41 2.36 13.95
N HIS A 25 24.97 2.56 15.15
CA HIS A 25 25.51 3.83 15.58
C HIS A 25 26.85 4.04 14.85
N ARG A 26 27.26 5.31 14.71
CA ARG A 26 28.56 5.86 14.21
C ARG A 26 28.51 6.39 12.76
N ASP A 27 28.91 7.61 12.43
CA ASP A 27 29.66 8.65 13.14
C ASP A 27 29.19 10.05 12.68
N PHE A 28 28.93 10.95 13.64
CA PHE A 28 28.73 12.38 13.41
C PHE A 28 30.13 13.01 13.31
N ALA A 29 30.63 13.20 12.09
CA ALA A 29 31.87 13.93 11.87
C ALA A 29 31.60 15.43 11.90
N THR A 30 31.99 16.05 13.02
CA THR A 30 32.15 17.50 13.17
C THR A 30 33.25 18.00 12.24
N THR A 31 32.95 18.94 11.37
CA THR A 31 33.97 19.81 10.78
C THR A 31 33.43 21.22 10.72
N ALA A 32 34.00 22.08 11.57
CA ALA A 32 33.79 23.51 11.59
C ALA A 32 34.47 24.16 10.37
N GLY A 33 33.80 25.12 9.74
CA GLY A 33 34.35 25.95 8.67
C GLY A 33 33.39 27.06 8.30
N ASN A 34 33.74 28.28 8.72
CA ASN A 34 32.92 29.51 8.65
C ASN A 34 32.68 30.01 7.22
N THR A 35 31.44 30.41 6.91
CA THR A 35 31.16 31.50 5.95
C THR A 35 29.93 32.28 6.39
N MET A 36 30.13 33.57 6.72
CA MET A 36 29.09 34.57 6.93
C MET A 36 28.39 34.86 5.58
N GLY A 37 27.06 34.80 5.52
CA GLY A 37 26.31 35.10 4.29
C GLY A 37 24.79 35.16 4.46
N LEU A 38 24.30 36.35 4.80
CA LEU A 38 22.98 36.96 4.54
C LEU A 38 21.68 36.29 5.07
N PRO A 39 20.78 37.07 5.72
CA PRO A 39 19.47 36.60 6.14
C PRO A 39 18.42 36.92 5.07
N ASN A 40 17.83 35.89 4.46
CA ASN A 40 16.49 36.03 3.88
C ASN A 40 15.83 34.67 3.69
N GLU A 41 15.56 33.98 4.79
CA GLU A 41 14.77 32.76 4.76
C GLU A 41 13.33 33.18 5.05
N SER A 42 12.59 33.46 3.99
CA SER A 42 11.15 33.72 4.07
C SER A 42 10.47 32.60 4.88
N PRO A 43 9.74 32.92 5.96
CA PRO A 43 9.07 31.91 6.78
C PRO A 43 7.85 31.28 6.09
N PHE A 44 7.54 31.72 4.87
CA PHE A 44 6.43 31.19 4.07
C PHE A 44 6.94 30.21 3.00
N ARG A 45 7.72 29.21 3.41
CA ARG A 45 7.86 28.02 2.57
C ARG A 45 6.55 27.25 2.71
N THR A 46 5.61 27.49 1.80
CA THR A 46 4.33 26.79 1.75
C THR A 46 4.63 25.29 1.67
N GLN A 47 4.52 24.60 2.81
CA GLN A 47 4.58 23.16 2.80
C GLN A 47 3.39 22.68 1.97
N PRO A 48 3.58 21.73 1.04
CA PRO A 48 2.43 21.11 0.40
C PRO A 48 1.56 20.54 1.52
N ILE A 49 0.29 20.93 1.54
CA ILE A 49 -0.68 20.33 2.45
C ILE A 49 -0.80 18.87 1.99
N LEU A 50 0.01 18.00 2.60
CA LEU A 50 -0.12 16.56 2.53
C LEU A 50 -1.41 16.24 3.26
N ASN A 51 -2.52 16.39 2.55
CA ASN A 51 -3.81 16.00 3.03
C ASN A 51 -3.83 14.48 2.87
N PRO A 52 -3.64 13.69 3.94
CA PRO A 52 -3.54 12.23 3.82
C PRO A 52 -4.83 11.63 3.23
N HIS A 53 -5.95 12.35 3.31
CA HIS A 53 -7.20 12.02 2.66
C HIS A 53 -7.21 12.21 1.13
N VAL A 54 -6.33 13.05 0.58
CA VAL A 54 -6.25 13.38 -0.85
C VAL A 54 -5.10 12.62 -1.54
N THR A 55 -4.06 12.21 -0.79
CA THR A 55 -2.88 11.50 -1.34
C THR A 55 -2.83 10.01 -1.04
N LEU A 56 -3.87 9.42 -0.43
CA LEU A 56 -3.92 7.96 -0.24
C LEU A 56 -4.14 7.31 -1.61
N SER A 57 -3.06 6.91 -2.26
CA SER A 57 -3.09 6.12 -3.49
C SER A 57 -3.82 4.80 -3.18
N LYS A 58 -5.11 4.74 -3.52
CA LYS A 58 -5.91 3.53 -3.31
C LYS A 58 -5.41 2.45 -4.25
N THR A 59 -4.88 1.37 -3.67
CA THR A 59 -4.40 0.18 -4.38
C THR A 59 -5.47 -0.91 -4.36
N CYS A 60 -5.56 -1.69 -5.44
CA CYS A 60 -6.39 -2.89 -5.49
C CYS A 60 -5.90 -3.91 -4.48
N MET A 61 -6.82 -4.46 -3.66
CA MET A 61 -6.48 -5.47 -2.66
C MET A 61 -6.07 -6.82 -3.27
N LEU A 62 -6.55 -7.13 -4.48
CA LEU A 62 -6.27 -8.39 -5.16
C LEU A 62 -4.94 -8.36 -5.92
N HIS A 63 -4.64 -7.24 -6.60
CA HIS A 63 -3.52 -7.15 -7.53
C HIS A 63 -2.40 -6.21 -7.05
N GLY A 64 -2.60 -5.45 -5.97
CA GLY A 64 -1.63 -4.46 -5.47
C GLY A 64 -1.37 -3.28 -6.42
N LYS A 65 -2.14 -3.14 -7.49
CA LYS A 65 -2.00 -2.11 -8.53
C LYS A 65 -2.87 -0.88 -8.23
N PRO A 66 -2.52 0.32 -8.73
CA PRO A 66 -3.33 1.52 -8.52
C PRO A 66 -4.72 1.34 -9.13
N LEU A 67 -5.73 1.78 -8.38
CA LEU A 67 -7.10 1.87 -8.89
C LEU A 67 -7.17 2.98 -9.93
N ARG A 68 -7.77 2.70 -11.09
CA ARG A 68 -7.88 3.62 -12.25
C ARG A 68 -9.27 3.64 -12.89
N TYR A 69 -10.06 2.60 -12.63
CA TYR A 69 -11.36 2.41 -13.25
C TYR A 69 -12.45 2.33 -12.19
N PHE A 70 -13.69 2.55 -12.62
CA PHE A 70 -14.88 2.37 -11.81
C PHE A 70 -15.84 1.44 -12.55
N CYS A 71 -16.41 0.46 -11.83
CA CYS A 71 -17.46 -0.39 -12.37
C CYS A 71 -18.83 0.11 -11.89
N ASP A 72 -19.67 0.56 -12.81
CA ASP A 72 -21.02 1.03 -12.49
C ASP A 72 -21.89 -0.11 -11.94
N SER A 73 -21.75 -1.32 -12.49
CA SER A 73 -22.57 -2.48 -12.11
C SER A 73 -22.30 -2.95 -10.67
N CYS A 74 -21.08 -2.77 -10.17
CA CYS A 74 -20.65 -3.24 -8.85
C CYS A 74 -20.43 -2.11 -7.84
N GLU A 75 -20.49 -0.86 -8.30
CA GLU A 75 -20.18 0.34 -7.52
C GLU A 75 -18.79 0.31 -6.84
N GLU A 76 -17.80 -0.28 -7.53
CA GLU A 76 -16.46 -0.52 -6.98
C GLU A 76 -15.34 0.08 -7.85
N LEU A 77 -14.23 0.44 -7.19
CA LEU A 77 -13.00 0.91 -7.84
C LEU A 77 -12.09 -0.25 -8.22
N LEU A 78 -11.57 -0.21 -9.45
CA LEU A 78 -10.83 -1.30 -10.07
C LEU A 78 -9.44 -0.85 -10.55
N CYS A 79 -8.49 -1.79 -10.55
CA CYS A 79 -7.25 -1.66 -11.32
C CYS A 79 -7.40 -2.31 -12.70
N TYR A 80 -6.42 -2.12 -13.59
CA TYR A 80 -6.44 -2.70 -14.94
C TYR A 80 -6.62 -4.22 -14.95
N ASP A 81 -5.90 -4.94 -14.09
CA ASP A 81 -5.95 -6.40 -14.06
C ASP A 81 -7.35 -6.93 -13.72
N CYS A 82 -8.10 -6.21 -12.88
CA CYS A 82 -9.50 -6.55 -12.58
C CYS A 82 -10.38 -6.61 -13.83
N THR A 83 -10.08 -5.81 -14.85
CA THR A 83 -10.88 -5.68 -16.07
C THR A 83 -10.47 -6.64 -17.17
N VAL A 84 -9.24 -7.18 -17.15
CA VAL A 84 -8.71 -8.05 -18.22
C VAL A 84 -8.52 -9.51 -17.82
N MET A 85 -8.28 -9.79 -16.54
CA MET A 85 -8.08 -11.15 -16.04
C MET A 85 -8.83 -11.42 -14.74
N GLY A 86 -9.33 -10.36 -14.08
CA GLY A 86 -10.10 -10.46 -12.86
C GLY A 86 -11.61 -10.67 -13.10
N PRO A 87 -12.41 -10.55 -12.03
CA PRO A 87 -13.84 -10.87 -12.06
C PRO A 87 -14.68 -9.94 -12.95
N HIS A 88 -14.13 -8.78 -13.35
CA HIS A 88 -14.83 -7.82 -14.20
C HIS A 88 -14.50 -7.96 -15.69
N ASN A 89 -13.76 -9.00 -16.09
CA ASN A 89 -13.48 -9.30 -17.51
C ASN A 89 -14.66 -9.98 -18.24
N THR A 90 -15.90 -9.60 -17.89
CA THR A 90 -17.09 -10.14 -18.54
C THR A 90 -17.91 -8.99 -19.12
N GLN A 91 -18.76 -9.30 -20.10
CA GLN A 91 -19.63 -8.30 -20.72
C GLN A 91 -20.78 -7.82 -19.81
N LEU A 92 -20.90 -8.36 -18.59
CA LEU A 92 -21.93 -7.98 -17.62
C LEU A 92 -21.59 -6.69 -16.85
N HIS A 93 -20.33 -6.26 -16.90
CA HIS A 93 -19.86 -5.10 -16.16
C HIS A 93 -19.70 -3.89 -17.08
N ARG A 94 -20.34 -2.78 -16.71
CA ARG A 94 -20.06 -1.49 -17.32
C ARG A 94 -18.89 -0.85 -16.57
N ILE A 95 -17.77 -0.68 -17.25
CA ILE A 95 -16.53 -0.15 -16.70
C ILE A 95 -16.22 1.18 -17.38
N CYS A 96 -15.96 2.20 -16.58
CA CYS A 96 -15.62 3.55 -17.03
C CYS A 96 -14.27 3.96 -16.42
N ASN A 97 -13.57 4.92 -17.05
CA ASN A 97 -12.41 5.53 -16.38
C ASN A 97 -12.87 6.43 -15.21
N MET A 98 -11.98 6.67 -14.24
CA MET A 98 -12.35 7.41 -13.04
C MET A 98 -12.78 8.87 -13.35
N GLU A 99 -12.13 9.51 -14.31
CA GLU A 99 -12.40 10.89 -14.71
C GLU A 99 -13.78 11.03 -15.38
N GLU A 100 -14.21 10.05 -16.16
CA GLU A 100 -15.56 9.96 -16.76
C GLU A 100 -16.61 9.69 -15.72
N ALA A 101 -16.37 8.75 -14.80
CA ALA A 101 -17.30 8.44 -13.73
C ALA A 101 -17.58 9.68 -12.86
N PHE A 102 -16.54 10.46 -12.55
CA PHE A 102 -16.69 11.71 -11.81
C PHE A 102 -17.53 12.74 -12.57
N ARG A 103 -17.24 12.96 -13.86
CA ARG A 103 -18.01 13.91 -14.67
C ARG A 103 -19.48 13.50 -14.78
N TYR A 104 -19.77 12.22 -15.00
CA TYR A 104 -21.14 11.74 -15.17
C TYR A 104 -22.00 11.91 -13.91
N ARG A 105 -21.40 11.82 -12.71
CA ARG A 105 -22.15 11.81 -11.45
C ARG A 105 -22.32 13.18 -10.80
N PHE A 106 -21.50 14.16 -11.17
CA PHE A 106 -21.44 15.46 -10.50
C PHE A 106 -21.62 16.66 -11.46
N GLN A 107 -22.04 16.41 -12.70
CA GLN A 107 -22.39 17.44 -13.69
C GLN A 107 -23.88 17.37 -14.00
#